data_AF-A0A8C1GXJ7-F1
#
_entry.id   AF-A0A8C1GXJ7-F1
#
_cell.length_a   1.000
_cell.length_b   1.000
_cell.length_c   1.000
_cell.angle_alpha   90.00
_cell.angle_beta   90.00
_cell.angle_gamma   90.00
#
_symmetry.space_group_name_H-M   'P 1'
#
loop_
_entity.id
_entity.type
_entity.pdbx_description
1 polymer ?
#
loop_
_entity_poly.entity_id
_entity_poly.type
_entity_poly.pdbx_seq_one_letter_code
_entity_poly.pdbx_strand_id
1 'polypeptide(L)'
;MGKRDNRVAYLNPIAAARARGPAPNSGPTIQDYLSRPRPSWEEVKEQLEKKKKGSRALADFEDRMNERWKKELEKNREKVLGGGEKKEKDKEKKEKKKKKLDGDKDKVFKTHFILEIHI
;
A
#
# COMPACT_ATOMS: atom_id res chain seq x y z
N MET A 1 1.83 -67.02 57.65
CA MET A 1 1.85 -66.04 56.54
C MET A 1 0.42 -65.76 56.13
N GLY A 2 -0.13 -64.60 56.50
CA GLY A 2 -1.53 -64.25 56.26
C GLY A 2 -1.81 -63.98 54.78
N LYS A 3 -2.99 -64.39 54.31
CA LYS A 3 -3.47 -64.11 52.94
C LYS A 3 -3.54 -62.59 52.75
N ARG A 4 -2.82 -62.06 51.74
CA ARG A 4 -2.97 -60.66 51.33
C ARG A 4 -4.39 -60.48 50.76
N ASP A 5 -5.10 -59.45 51.21
CA ASP A 5 -6.42 -59.12 50.67
C ASP A 5 -6.24 -58.66 49.22
N ASN A 6 -6.92 -59.33 48.28
CA ASN A 6 -6.86 -59.04 46.84
C ASN A 6 -7.97 -58.06 46.41
N ARG A 7 -8.74 -57.51 47.34
CA ARG A 7 -9.69 -56.44 47.05
C ARG A 7 -8.95 -55.21 46.57
N VAL A 8 -8.93 -55.02 45.25
CA VAL A 8 -8.55 -53.76 44.63
C VAL A 8 -9.55 -52.72 45.12
N ALA A 9 -9.09 -51.78 45.97
CA ALA A 9 -9.91 -50.65 46.37
C ALA A 9 -10.28 -49.89 45.10
N TYR A 10 -11.54 -49.96 44.69
CA TYR A 10 -12.02 -49.16 43.58
C TYR A 10 -12.01 -47.70 44.02
N LEU A 11 -10.98 -46.98 43.61
CA LEU A 11 -10.88 -45.56 43.86
C LEU A 11 -11.70 -44.84 42.79
N ASN A 12 -12.72 -44.08 43.20
CA ASN A 12 -13.48 -43.26 42.28
C ASN A 12 -12.55 -42.14 41.73
N PRO A 13 -12.19 -42.16 40.44
CA PRO A 13 -11.25 -41.20 39.86
C PRO A 13 -11.78 -39.76 39.92
N ILE A 14 -13.11 -39.58 39.90
CA ILE A 14 -13.75 -38.26 40.01
C ILE A 14 -13.56 -37.69 41.41
N ALA A 15 -13.71 -38.53 42.45
CA ALA A 15 -13.47 -38.11 43.84
C ALA A 15 -11.98 -37.80 44.08
N ALA A 16 -11.08 -38.63 43.54
CA ALA A 16 -9.64 -38.40 43.62
C ALA A 16 -9.21 -37.12 42.88
N ALA A 17 -9.80 -36.82 41.72
CA ALA A 17 -9.54 -35.59 40.98
C ALA A 17 -10.05 -34.34 41.72
N ARG A 18 -11.22 -34.40 42.35
CA ARG A 18 -11.77 -33.29 43.16
C ARG A 18 -10.95 -33.03 44.42
N ALA A 19 -10.47 -34.09 45.08
CA ALA A 19 -9.63 -33.98 46.28
C ALA A 19 -8.26 -33.34 45.99
N ARG A 20 -7.76 -33.43 44.74
CA ARG A 20 -6.52 -32.78 44.30
C ARG A 20 -6.61 -31.25 44.18
N GLY A 21 -7.81 -30.69 44.36
CA GLY A 21 -8.03 -29.25 44.28
C GLY A 21 -7.91 -28.71 42.84
N PRO A 22 -8.09 -27.40 42.66
CA PRO A 22 -7.88 -26.75 41.37
C PRO A 22 -6.48 -27.03 40.84
N ALA A 23 -6.35 -27.21 39.52
CA ALA A 23 -5.04 -27.37 38.91
C ALA A 23 -4.15 -26.15 39.26
N PRO A 24 -2.85 -26.36 39.55
CA PRO A 24 -1.94 -25.25 39.80
C PRO A 24 -1.93 -24.33 38.58
N ASN A 25 -2.22 -23.05 38.80
CA ASN A 25 -2.24 -22.06 37.72
C ASN A 25 -0.84 -22.00 37.08
N SER A 26 -0.75 -22.42 35.81
CA SER A 26 0.50 -22.41 35.05
C SER A 26 0.71 -21.06 34.35
N GLY A 27 0.83 -19.99 35.15
CA GLY A 27 1.15 -18.67 34.62
C GLY A 27 0.59 -17.51 35.45
N PRO A 28 0.92 -16.27 35.03
CA PRO A 28 0.40 -15.07 35.66
C PRO A 28 -1.12 -15.07 35.64
N THR A 29 -1.70 -14.83 36.80
CA THR A 29 -3.13 -14.67 37.00
C THR A 29 -3.61 -13.38 36.34
N ILE A 30 -4.92 -13.27 36.12
CA ILE A 30 -5.54 -12.04 35.62
C ILE A 30 -5.21 -10.85 36.55
N GLN A 31 -5.11 -11.08 37.85
CA GLN A 31 -4.71 -10.06 38.83
C GLN A 31 -3.29 -9.54 38.61
N ASP A 32 -2.38 -10.37 38.10
CA ASP A 32 -1.01 -9.99 37.78
C ASP A 32 -0.92 -9.05 36.57
N TYR A 33 -1.95 -9.03 35.71
CA TYR A 33 -2.08 -8.06 34.63
C TYR A 33 -2.70 -6.75 35.12
N LEU A 34 -3.68 -6.83 36.03
CA LEU A 34 -4.39 -5.66 36.57
C LEU A 34 -3.53 -4.85 37.54
N SER A 35 -2.60 -5.49 38.24
CA SER A 35 -1.71 -4.88 39.23
C SER A 35 -0.40 -4.32 38.66
N ARG A 36 -0.21 -4.33 37.33
CA ARG A 36 1.01 -3.82 36.70
C ARG A 36 1.20 -2.33 37.00
N PRO A 37 2.45 -1.90 37.29
CA PRO A 37 2.74 -0.48 37.40
C PRO A 37 2.40 0.19 36.06
N ARG A 38 1.42 1.09 36.09
CA ARG A 38 1.05 1.86 34.90
C ARG A 38 2.11 2.93 34.70
N PRO A 39 2.68 3.05 33.49
CA PRO A 39 3.63 4.12 33.22
C PRO A 39 2.93 5.46 33.43
N SER A 40 3.66 6.40 34.02
CA SER A 40 3.20 7.77 34.15
C SER A 40 3.09 8.43 32.77
N TRP A 41 2.28 9.48 32.67
CA TRP A 41 2.13 10.23 31.42
C TRP A 41 3.47 10.82 30.92
N GLU A 42 4.38 11.13 31.84
CA GLU A 42 5.72 11.64 31.54
C GLU A 42 6.60 10.58 30.88
N GLU A 43 6.62 9.36 31.43
CA GLU A 43 7.37 8.23 30.85
C GLU A 43 6.79 7.81 29.49
N VAL A 44 5.47 7.85 29.33
CA VAL A 44 4.81 7.59 28.03
C VAL A 44 5.22 8.64 26.99
N LYS A 45 5.29 9.91 27.38
CA LYS A 45 5.72 11.01 26.51
C LYS A 45 7.20 10.87 26.14
N GLU A 46 8.05 10.50 27.08
CA GLU A 46 9.46 10.24 26.82
C GLU A 46 9.66 9.05 25.88
N GLN A 47 8.90 7.96 26.06
CA GLN A 47 8.94 6.81 25.15
C GLN A 47 8.47 7.17 23.74
N LEU A 48 7.44 8.01 23.61
CA LEU A 48 6.99 8.51 22.31
C LEU A 48 8.05 9.36 21.64
N GLU A 49 8.70 10.26 22.38
CA GLU A 49 9.80 11.08 21.85
C GLU A 49 11.03 10.24 21.50
N LYS A 50 11.36 9.21 22.29
CA LYS A 50 12.45 8.27 22.00
C LYS A 50 12.16 7.40 20.78
N LYS A 51 10.91 6.96 20.60
CA LYS A 51 10.46 6.24 19.39
C LYS A 51 10.48 7.15 18.16
N LYS A 52 10.04 8.41 18.27
CA LYS A 52 10.14 9.40 17.19
C LYS A 52 11.59 9.73 16.82
N LYS A 53 12.49 9.76 17.81
CA LYS A 53 13.94 9.94 17.60
C LYS A 53 14.66 8.65 17.16
N GLY A 54 13.97 7.52 17.18
CA GLY A 54 14.57 6.18 17.15
C GLY A 54 15.05 5.68 15.79
N SER A 55 14.88 6.43 14.70
CA SER A 55 15.43 6.00 13.40
C SER A 55 15.85 7.16 12.52
N ARG A 56 16.82 7.95 13.00
CA ARG A 56 17.54 8.93 12.17
C ARG A 56 18.09 8.31 10.87
N ALA A 57 18.50 7.04 10.93
CA ALA A 57 18.93 6.27 9.76
C ALA A 57 17.81 5.96 8.73
N LEU A 58 16.53 5.86 9.15
CA LEU A 58 15.41 5.70 8.20
C LEU A 58 15.08 7.04 7.54
N ALA A 59 15.05 8.12 8.31
CA ALA A 59 14.80 9.47 7.79
C ALA A 59 15.88 9.88 6.78
N ASP A 60 17.15 9.66 7.10
CA ASP A 60 18.27 9.93 6.19
C ASP A 60 18.24 9.04 4.92
N PHE A 61 17.69 7.82 5.01
CA PHE A 61 17.49 6.93 3.85
C PHE A 61 16.31 7.38 2.97
N GLU A 62 15.18 7.74 3.58
CA GLU A 62 13.99 8.26 2.90
C GLU A 62 14.29 9.57 2.17
N ASP A 63 15.04 10.49 2.78
CA ASP A 63 15.46 11.74 2.15
C ASP A 63 16.35 11.50 0.93
N ARG A 64 17.31 10.57 1.04
CA ARG A 64 18.22 10.21 -0.07
C ARG A 64 17.48 9.59 -1.26
N MET A 65 16.39 8.87 -1.02
CA MET A 65 15.53 8.32 -2.07
C MET A 65 14.62 9.39 -2.68
N ASN A 66 14.06 10.27 -1.84
CA ASN A 66 13.22 11.38 -2.29
C ASN A 66 13.96 12.35 -3.22
N GLU A 67 15.25 12.61 -2.99
CA GLU A 67 16.06 13.43 -3.89
C GLU A 67 16.19 12.83 -5.30
N ARG A 68 16.35 11.50 -5.40
CA ARG A 68 16.45 10.82 -6.69
C ARG A 68 15.12 10.88 -7.45
N TRP A 69 14.01 10.65 -6.76
CA TRP A 69 12.68 10.73 -7.37
C TRP A 69 12.28 12.15 -7.76
N LYS A 70 12.64 13.18 -6.98
CA LYS A 70 12.44 14.58 -7.39
C LYS A 70 13.15 14.89 -8.70
N LYS A 71 14.42 14.49 -8.84
CA LYS A 71 15.20 14.67 -10.08
C LYS A 71 14.61 13.91 -11.26
N GLU A 72 14.08 12.71 -11.04
CA GLU A 72 13.46 11.91 -12.09
C GLU A 72 12.10 12.47 -12.53
N LEU A 73 11.29 12.93 -11.58
CA LEU A 73 10.02 13.61 -11.87
C LEU A 73 10.22 14.93 -12.60
N GLU A 74 11.25 15.69 -12.25
CA GLU A 74 11.61 16.94 -12.93
C GLU A 74 12.00 16.69 -14.40
N LYS A 75 12.86 15.70 -14.66
CA LYS A 75 13.21 15.29 -16.04
C LYS A 75 12.01 14.79 -16.84
N ASN A 76 11.09 14.06 -16.20
CA ASN A 76 9.88 13.59 -16.87
C ASN A 76 8.90 14.74 -17.15
N ARG A 77 8.76 15.69 -16.23
CA ARG A 77 7.97 16.91 -16.45
C ARG A 77 8.52 17.73 -17.62
N GLU A 78 9.84 17.92 -17.68
CA GLU A 78 10.51 18.64 -18.78
C GLU A 78 10.28 17.95 -20.12
N LYS A 79 10.41 16.61 -20.19
CA LYS A 79 10.15 15.85 -21.42
C LYS A 79 8.70 15.93 -21.89
N VAL A 80 7.74 15.89 -20.96
CA VAL A 80 6.31 15.99 -21.29
C VAL A 80 5.95 17.40 -21.77
N LEU A 81 6.46 18.43 -21.10
CA LEU A 81 6.21 19.83 -21.47
C LEU A 81 6.90 20.23 -22.78
N GLY A 82 8.16 19.83 -22.98
CA GLY A 82 8.91 20.08 -24.22
C GLY A 82 8.45 19.24 -25.42
N GLY A 83 7.72 18.13 -25.19
CA GLY A 83 7.14 17.30 -26.24
C GLY A 83 5.83 17.83 -26.84
N GLY A 84 5.14 18.74 -26.14
CA GLY A 84 3.85 19.29 -26.56
C GLY A 84 3.95 20.19 -27.79
N GLU A 85 4.90 21.13 -27.80
CA GLU A 85 5.05 22.13 -28.86
C GLU A 85 5.35 21.51 -30.23
N LYS A 86 6.20 20.47 -30.28
CA LYS A 86 6.50 19.76 -31.55
C LYS A 86 5.29 19.02 -32.09
N LYS A 87 4.47 18.43 -31.22
CA LYS A 87 3.31 17.61 -31.61
C LYS A 87 2.16 18.47 -32.12
N GLU A 88 2.00 19.68 -31.57
CA GLU A 88 0.99 20.64 -32.00
C GLU A 88 1.34 21.25 -33.37
N LYS A 89 2.60 21.63 -33.58
CA LYS A 89 3.08 22.17 -34.86
C LYS A 89 2.98 21.17 -36.03
N ASP A 90 3.22 19.88 -35.77
CA ASP A 90 3.04 18.82 -36.77
C ASP A 90 1.57 18.52 -37.07
N LYS A 91 0.69 18.57 -36.05
CA LYS A 91 -0.76 18.43 -36.26
C LYS A 91 -1.32 19.59 -37.09
N GLU A 92 -0.91 20.83 -36.82
CA GLU A 92 -1.35 22.00 -37.55
C GLU A 92 -0.93 21.96 -39.03
N LYS A 93 0.33 21.55 -39.32
CA LYS A 93 0.81 21.33 -40.69
C LYS A 93 0.01 20.25 -41.41
N LYS A 94 -0.31 19.14 -40.75
CA LYS A 94 -1.10 18.05 -41.34
C LYS A 94 -2.53 18.48 -41.66
N GLU A 95 -3.16 19.28 -40.80
CA GLU A 95 -4.51 19.79 -41.02
C GLU A 95 -4.57 20.80 -42.18
N LYS A 96 -3.63 21.75 -42.25
CA LYS A 96 -3.51 22.69 -43.37
C LYS A 96 -3.34 21.98 -44.72
N LYS A 97 -2.55 20.89 -44.76
CA LYS A 97 -2.34 20.11 -45.99
C LYS A 97 -3.62 19.36 -46.40
N LYS A 98 -4.39 18.84 -45.44
CA LYS A 98 -5.67 18.15 -45.72
C LYS A 98 -6.72 19.11 -46.28
N LYS A 99 -6.87 20.31 -45.70
CA LYS A 99 -7.80 21.35 -46.20
C LYS A 99 -7.48 21.79 -47.63
N LYS A 100 -6.20 21.92 -47.99
CA LYS A 100 -5.80 22.21 -49.38
C LYS A 100 -6.17 21.10 -50.36
N LEU A 101 -5.96 19.85 -49.97
CA LEU A 101 -6.29 18.68 -50.80
C LEU A 101 -7.79 18.52 -51.04
N ASP A 102 -8.63 18.76 -50.03
CA ASP A 102 -10.09 18.72 -50.22
C ASP A 102 -10.56 19.87 -51.11
N GLY A 103 -10.06 21.09 -50.89
CA GLY A 103 -10.41 22.23 -51.74
C GLY A 103 -10.00 22.07 -53.20
N ASP A 104 -8.92 21.33 -53.50
CA ASP A 104 -8.54 21.02 -54.88
C ASP A 104 -9.39 19.90 -55.49
N LYS A 105 -9.83 18.91 -54.70
CA LYS A 105 -10.78 17.89 -55.17
C LYS A 105 -12.14 18.51 -55.52
N ASP A 106 -12.65 19.41 -54.69
CA ASP A 106 -13.94 20.06 -54.92
C ASP A 106 -13.93 20.89 -56.21
N LYS A 107 -12.80 21.54 -56.53
CA LYS A 107 -12.63 22.24 -57.81
C LYS A 107 -12.64 21.26 -58.99
N VAL A 108 -11.93 20.14 -58.88
CA VAL A 108 -11.87 19.11 -59.93
C VAL A 108 -13.26 18.48 -60.17
N PHE A 109 -14.01 18.17 -59.10
CA PHE A 109 -15.37 17.67 -59.23
C PHE A 109 -16.30 18.71 -59.88
N LYS A 110 -16.18 19.99 -59.48
CA LYS A 110 -17.00 21.06 -60.03
C LYS A 110 -16.69 21.34 -61.51
N THR A 111 -15.43 21.27 -61.93
CA THR A 111 -15.06 21.43 -63.35
C THR A 111 -15.55 20.26 -64.19
N HIS A 112 -15.42 19.02 -63.69
CA HIS A 112 -15.91 17.84 -64.41
C HIS A 112 -17.44 17.86 -64.57
N PHE A 113 -18.16 18.22 -63.50
CA PHE A 113 -19.61 18.32 -63.52
C PHE A 113 -20.13 19.41 -64.47
N ILE A 114 -19.42 20.54 -64.59
CA ILE A 114 -19.78 21.61 -65.54
C ILE A 114 -19.55 21.18 -66.99
N LEU A 115 -18.49 20.41 -67.26
CA LEU A 115 -18.18 19.86 -68.59
C LEU A 115 -19.18 18.78 -69.04
N GLU A 116 -19.70 17.96 -68.13
CA GLU A 116 -20.71 16.94 -68.43
C GLU A 116 -22.11 17.51 -68.74
N ILE A 117 -22.44 18.72 -68.25
CA ILE A 117 -23.76 19.34 -68.47
C ILE A 117 -23.84 20.08 -69.82
N HIS A 118 -22.72 20.37 -70.47
CA HIS A 118 -22.66 21.13 -71.73
C HIS A 118 -22.41 20.27 -73.00
N ILE A 119 -22.59 18.95 -72.90
CA ILE A 119 -22.64 18.01 -74.04
C ILE A 119 -24.10 17.57 -74.24
#